data_AF-A0A353H523-F1
#
_entry.id   AF-A0A353H523-F1
#
_cell.length_a   1.000
_cell.length_b   1.000
_cell.length_c   1.000
_cell.angle_alpha   90.00
_cell.angle_beta   90.00
_cell.angle_gamma   90.00
#
_symmetry.space_group_name_H-M   'P 1'
#
loop_
_entity.id
_entity.type
_entity.pdbx_description
1 polymer ?
#
loop_
_entity_poly.entity_id
_entity_poly.type
_entity_poly.pdbx_seq_one_letter_code
_entity_poly.pdbx_strand_id
1 'polypeptide(L)'
;MEAFLDILWFKILDIINYIESFLDFLFAPLNFFGPAIAISTIVLITVVITKILTKIFKTKRYKECKKDFVHWYNVRQEASRCEDREKGKQLAKNIDQAKLNQIYYNFFFEGFMLGIATKYLPILVFLAYVNEAYKPENLLRLFGREYLFRFGITNGEPVAVGASCWFIVSLLLIYLGWFVAKKVFSRYIAERRKSIKDSVLPA
;
A
#
# COMPACT_ATOMS: atom_id res chain seq x y z
N MET A 1 -7.50 -37.65 -7.02
CA MET A 1 -7.24 -36.23 -7.33
C MET A 1 -8.00 -35.34 -6.36
N GLU A 2 -9.31 -35.58 -6.17
CA GLU A 2 -10.12 -34.82 -5.20
C GLU A 2 -9.65 -34.98 -3.75
N ALA A 3 -9.43 -36.22 -3.27
CA ALA A 3 -8.94 -36.43 -1.90
C ALA A 3 -7.60 -35.72 -1.59
N PHE A 4 -6.72 -35.55 -2.58
CA PHE A 4 -5.49 -34.77 -2.40
C PHE A 4 -5.78 -33.27 -2.28
N LEU A 5 -6.66 -32.75 -3.13
CA LEU A 5 -7.09 -31.35 -3.09
C LEU A 5 -7.84 -31.03 -1.80
N ASP A 6 -8.67 -31.95 -1.31
CA ASP A 6 -9.37 -31.81 -0.03
C ASP A 6 -8.38 -31.76 1.13
N ILE A 7 -7.41 -32.68 1.19
CA ILE A 7 -6.36 -32.68 2.23
C ILE A 7 -5.56 -31.37 2.18
N LEU A 8 -5.20 -30.92 0.98
CA LEU A 8 -4.50 -29.65 0.81
C LEU A 8 -5.34 -28.48 1.30
N TRP A 9 -6.63 -28.45 0.95
CA TRP A 9 -7.57 -27.42 1.33
C TRP A 9 -7.76 -27.35 2.85
N PHE A 10 -7.96 -28.48 3.51
CA PHE A 10 -8.06 -28.53 4.97
C PHE A 10 -6.79 -28.04 5.66
N LYS A 11 -5.61 -28.38 5.15
CA LYS A 11 -4.34 -27.82 5.69
C LYS A 11 -4.25 -26.31 5.53
N ILE A 12 -4.71 -25.77 4.41
CA ILE A 12 -4.74 -24.32 4.19
C ILE A 12 -5.72 -23.67 5.18
N LEU A 13 -6.90 -24.26 5.38
CA LEU A 13 -7.89 -23.77 6.35
C LEU A 13 -7.32 -23.78 7.78
N ASP A 14 -6.63 -24.83 8.19
CA ASP A 14 -6.01 -24.90 9.52
C ASP A 14 -4.98 -23.78 9.72
N ILE A 15 -4.16 -23.50 8.70
CA ILE A 15 -3.19 -22.40 8.74
C ILE A 15 -3.91 -21.05 8.85
N ILE A 16 -4.99 -20.84 8.08
CA ILE A 16 -5.77 -19.60 8.13
C ILE A 16 -6.39 -19.41 9.53
N ASN A 17 -7.01 -20.45 10.09
CA ASN A 17 -7.60 -20.42 11.43
C ASN A 17 -6.55 -20.14 12.51
N TYR A 18 -5.33 -20.68 12.35
CA TYR A 18 -4.22 -20.40 13.27
C TYR A 18 -3.77 -18.93 13.18
N ILE A 19 -3.68 -18.40 11.96
CA ILE A 19 -3.34 -16.98 11.74
C ILE A 19 -4.42 -16.09 12.35
N GLU A 20 -5.71 -16.39 12.12
CA GLU A 20 -6.84 -15.65 12.70
C GLU A 20 -6.75 -15.63 14.24
N SER A 21 -6.60 -16.81 14.86
CA SER A 21 -6.49 -16.93 16.32
C SER A 21 -5.29 -16.15 16.88
N PHE A 22 -4.17 -16.15 16.16
CA PHE A 22 -2.99 -15.37 16.52
C PHE A 22 -3.26 -13.86 16.42
N LEU A 23 -3.93 -13.41 15.36
CA LEU A 23 -4.30 -11.99 15.20
C LEU A 23 -5.32 -11.55 16.25
N ASP A 24 -6.30 -12.39 16.59
CA ASP A 24 -7.26 -12.12 17.65
C ASP A 24 -6.58 -11.97 19.00
N PHE A 25 -5.64 -12.86 19.33
CA PHE A 25 -4.82 -12.72 20.53
C PHE A 25 -4.02 -11.41 20.53
N LEU A 26 -3.41 -11.06 19.39
CA LEU A 26 -2.60 -9.85 19.24
C LEU A 26 -3.44 -8.57 19.40
N PHE A 27 -4.67 -8.56 18.87
CA PHE A 27 -5.52 -7.38 18.83
C PHE A 27 -6.58 -7.33 19.93
N ALA A 28 -6.79 -8.40 20.70
CA ALA A 28 -7.71 -8.42 21.83
C ALA A 28 -7.56 -7.22 22.80
N PRO A 29 -6.35 -6.75 23.16
CA PRO A 29 -6.20 -5.58 24.02
C PRO A 29 -6.76 -4.28 23.42
N LEU A 30 -6.82 -4.18 22.09
CA LEU A 30 -7.35 -2.99 21.41
C LEU A 30 -8.89 -2.91 21.50
N ASN A 31 -9.56 -4.04 21.68
CA ASN A 31 -11.02 -4.09 21.79
C ASN A 31 -11.53 -3.31 23.02
N PHE A 32 -10.70 -3.07 24.03
CA PHE A 32 -11.08 -2.20 25.15
C PHE A 32 -11.47 -0.78 24.71
N PHE A 33 -10.86 -0.24 23.65
CA PHE A 33 -11.09 1.12 23.17
C PHE A 33 -12.30 1.24 22.21
N GLY A 34 -12.99 0.14 21.95
CA GLY A 34 -14.09 0.06 21.01
C GLY A 34 -13.65 -0.24 19.56
N PRO A 35 -14.60 -0.68 18.73
CA PRO A 35 -14.30 -1.30 17.44
C PRO A 35 -13.75 -0.29 16.42
N ALA A 36 -14.14 0.99 16.49
CA ALA A 36 -13.64 2.01 15.58
C ALA A 36 -12.14 2.27 15.79
N ILE A 37 -11.71 2.39 17.06
CA ILE A 37 -10.31 2.62 17.43
C ILE A 37 -9.48 1.37 17.16
N ALA A 38 -10.02 0.18 17.46
CA ALA A 38 -9.35 -1.08 17.16
C ALA A 38 -9.07 -1.22 15.66
N ILE A 39 -10.07 -1.06 14.80
CA ILE A 39 -9.91 -1.13 13.34
C ILE A 39 -8.95 -0.06 12.84
N SER A 40 -9.07 1.20 13.27
CA SER A 40 -8.15 2.26 12.81
C SER A 40 -6.70 1.98 13.23
N THR A 41 -6.49 1.34 14.39
CA THR A 41 -5.16 0.91 14.84
C THR A 41 -4.61 -0.23 13.99
N ILE A 42 -5.44 -1.23 13.68
CA ILE A 42 -5.07 -2.32 12.76
C ILE A 42 -4.65 -1.75 11.41
N VAL A 43 -5.44 -0.82 10.85
CA VAL A 43 -5.12 -0.16 9.57
C VAL A 43 -3.79 0.59 9.64
N LEU A 44 -3.52 1.30 10.73
CA LEU A 44 -2.24 2.01 10.92
C LEU A 44 -1.07 1.03 10.92
N ILE A 45 -1.21 -0.10 11.63
CA ILE A 45 -0.21 -1.18 11.64
C ILE A 45 -0.04 -1.75 10.22
N THR A 46 -1.13 -2.01 9.48
CA THR A 46 -1.07 -2.46 8.08
C THR A 46 -0.29 -1.49 7.20
N VAL A 47 -0.51 -0.18 7.32
CA VAL A 47 0.23 0.84 6.56
C VAL A 47 1.72 0.86 6.95
N VAL A 48 2.05 0.67 8.22
CA VAL A 48 3.44 0.55 8.68
C VAL A 48 4.09 -0.71 8.08
N ILE A 49 3.44 -1.87 8.17
CA ILE A 49 3.92 -3.14 7.62
C ILE A 49 4.16 -3.01 6.11
N THR A 50 3.18 -2.53 5.35
CA THR A 50 3.32 -2.38 3.89
C THR A 50 4.47 -1.45 3.50
N LYS A 51 4.71 -0.39 4.27
CA LYS A 51 5.87 0.50 4.05
C LYS A 51 7.19 -0.19 4.36
N ILE A 52 7.27 -0.93 5.46
CA ILE A 52 8.45 -1.71 5.82
C ILE A 52 8.74 -2.75 4.74
N LEU A 53 7.72 -3.52 4.33
CA LEU A 53 7.83 -4.52 3.27
C LEU A 53 8.30 -3.88 1.95
N THR A 54 7.66 -2.79 1.51
CA THR A 54 8.05 -2.08 0.28
C THR A 54 9.49 -1.54 0.34
N LYS A 55 9.97 -1.16 1.53
CA LYS A 55 11.32 -0.61 1.72
C LYS A 55 12.39 -1.70 1.72
N ILE A 56 12.12 -2.82 2.40
CA ILE A 56 13.07 -3.91 2.61
C ILE A 56 13.10 -4.84 1.40
N PHE A 57 11.93 -5.27 0.91
CA PHE A 57 11.82 -6.19 -0.21
C PHE A 57 12.00 -5.43 -1.53
N LYS A 58 13.24 -5.23 -1.93
CA LYS A 58 13.61 -4.85 -3.29
C LYS A 58 14.50 -5.90 -3.90
N THR A 59 14.00 -6.60 -4.91
CA THR A 59 14.75 -7.65 -5.61
C THR A 59 15.98 -7.05 -6.31
N LYS A 60 17.05 -7.84 -6.43
CA LYS A 60 18.24 -7.46 -7.22
C LYS A 60 17.84 -7.16 -8.67
N ARG A 61 17.01 -8.04 -9.24
CA ARG A 61 16.39 -7.90 -10.56
C ARG A 61 15.67 -6.57 -10.75
N TYR A 62 14.84 -6.13 -9.80
CA TYR A 62 14.20 -4.82 -9.87
C TYR A 62 15.20 -3.65 -9.96
N LYS A 63 16.30 -3.72 -9.20
CA LYS A 63 17.35 -2.69 -9.23
C LYS A 63 18.08 -2.66 -10.57
N GLU A 64 18.38 -3.83 -11.13
CA GLU A 64 19.02 -3.98 -12.44
C GLU A 64 18.11 -3.45 -13.56
N CYS A 65 16.86 -3.92 -13.62
CA CYS A 65 15.88 -3.43 -14.60
C CYS A 65 15.70 -1.91 -14.53
N LYS A 66 15.71 -1.33 -13.33
CA LYS A 66 15.64 0.13 -13.16
C LYS A 66 16.87 0.82 -13.74
N LYS A 67 18.07 0.30 -13.48
CA LYS A 67 19.33 0.86 -13.99
C LYS A 67 19.36 0.83 -15.51
N ASP A 68 18.99 -0.30 -16.09
CA ASP A 68 18.94 -0.49 -17.54
C ASP A 68 17.90 0.42 -18.19
N PHE A 69 16.71 0.53 -17.58
CA PHE A 69 15.67 1.45 -18.06
C PHE A 69 16.17 2.89 -18.08
N VAL A 70 16.75 3.37 -16.98
CA VAL A 70 17.28 4.74 -16.89
C VAL A 70 18.38 4.98 -17.92
N HIS A 71 19.27 4.01 -18.11
CA HIS A 71 20.33 4.11 -19.11
C HIS A 71 19.76 4.27 -20.54
N TRP A 72 18.92 3.35 -20.98
CA TRP A 72 18.35 3.39 -22.34
C TRP A 72 17.40 4.57 -22.55
N TYR A 73 16.70 5.01 -21.50
CA TYR A 73 15.88 6.21 -21.54
C TYR A 73 16.73 7.47 -21.78
N ASN A 74 17.91 7.56 -21.15
CA ASN A 74 18.83 8.67 -21.36
C ASN A 74 19.42 8.64 -22.79
N VAL A 75 19.81 7.47 -23.29
CA VAL A 75 20.28 7.30 -24.68
C VAL A 75 19.22 7.76 -25.69
N ARG A 76 17.94 7.41 -25.46
CA ARG A 76 16.82 7.91 -26.27
C ARG A 76 16.70 9.44 -26.19
N GLN A 77 16.85 10.04 -25.01
CA GLN A 77 16.83 11.50 -24.86
C GLN A 77 17.96 12.17 -25.64
N GLU A 78 19.18 11.62 -25.59
CA GLU A 78 20.31 12.16 -26.35
C GLU A 78 20.09 12.06 -27.85
N ALA A 79 19.59 10.91 -28.34
CA ALA A 79 19.21 10.74 -29.74
C ALA A 79 18.13 11.73 -30.20
N SER A 80 17.21 12.10 -29.30
CA SER A 80 16.14 13.07 -29.58
C SER A 80 16.64 14.52 -29.64
N ARG A 81 17.86 14.79 -29.17
CA ARG A 81 18.50 16.12 -29.18
C ARG A 81 19.42 16.34 -30.40
N CYS A 82 19.52 15.37 -31.31
CA CYS A 82 20.22 15.57 -32.58
C CYS A 82 19.65 16.78 -33.34
N GLU A 83 20.55 17.59 -33.91
CA GLU A 83 20.20 18.78 -34.70
C GLU A 83 19.30 18.43 -35.89
N ASP A 84 19.55 17.29 -36.52
CA ASP A 84 18.70 16.72 -37.56
C ASP A 84 17.48 16.03 -36.93
N ARG A 85 16.35 16.74 -36.95
CA ARG A 85 15.09 16.33 -36.34
C ARG A 85 14.53 15.02 -36.93
N GLU A 86 14.71 14.77 -38.23
CA GLU A 86 14.21 13.54 -38.86
C GLU A 86 15.05 12.34 -38.45
N LYS A 87 16.38 12.48 -38.48
CA LYS A 87 17.29 11.43 -37.99
C LYS A 87 17.08 11.15 -36.51
N GLY A 88 16.97 12.18 -35.67
CA GLY A 88 16.72 12.02 -34.24
C GLY A 88 15.43 11.25 -33.95
N LYS A 89 14.36 11.50 -34.72
CA LYS A 89 13.09 10.78 -34.60
C LYS A 89 13.23 9.30 -35.00
N GLN A 90 13.95 9.01 -36.09
CA GLN A 90 14.19 7.63 -36.52
C GLN A 90 15.06 6.86 -35.51
N LEU A 91 16.13 7.48 -35.01
CA LEU A 91 16.98 6.91 -33.96
C LEU A 91 16.18 6.59 -32.70
N ALA A 92 15.36 7.53 -32.21
CA ALA A 92 14.51 7.29 -31.05
C ALA A 92 13.54 6.12 -31.28
N LYS A 93 12.91 6.03 -32.45
CA LYS A 93 12.02 4.92 -32.81
C LYS A 93 12.75 3.57 -32.83
N ASN A 94 13.96 3.54 -33.36
CA ASN A 94 14.77 2.33 -33.40
C ASN A 94 15.20 1.89 -31.99
N ILE A 95 15.60 2.83 -31.14
CA ILE A 95 15.92 2.56 -29.72
C ILE A 95 14.70 1.99 -28.98
N ASP A 96 13.52 2.58 -29.22
CA ASP A 96 12.28 2.14 -28.61
C ASP A 96 11.94 0.69 -28.99
N GLN A 97 11.99 0.38 -30.29
CA GLN A 97 11.68 -0.95 -30.81
C GLN A 97 12.72 -2.00 -30.45
N ALA A 98 14.00 -1.65 -30.49
CA ALA A 98 15.08 -2.60 -30.26
C ALA A 98 15.23 -2.98 -28.78
N LYS A 99 15.03 -2.02 -27.86
CA LYS A 99 15.39 -2.26 -26.45
C LYS A 99 14.52 -1.57 -25.42
N LEU A 100 14.17 -0.30 -25.59
CA LEU A 100 13.53 0.46 -24.51
C LEU A 100 12.14 -0.09 -24.16
N ASN A 101 11.33 -0.52 -25.13
CA ASN A 101 10.02 -1.10 -24.85
C ASN A 101 10.14 -2.39 -24.03
N GLN A 102 11.05 -3.29 -24.40
CA GLN A 102 11.25 -4.55 -23.68
C GLN A 102 11.70 -4.29 -22.23
N ILE A 103 12.68 -3.41 -22.05
CA ILE A 103 13.20 -3.07 -20.71
C ILE A 103 12.12 -2.37 -19.88
N TYR A 104 11.32 -1.48 -20.50
CA TYR A 104 10.20 -0.83 -19.85
C TYR A 104 9.20 -1.85 -19.30
N TYR A 105 8.76 -2.82 -20.13
CA TYR A 105 7.82 -3.84 -19.67
C TYR A 105 8.40 -4.71 -18.56
N ASN A 106 9.67 -5.10 -18.66
CA ASN A 106 10.34 -5.87 -17.60
C ASN A 106 10.41 -5.10 -16.28
N PHE A 107 10.83 -3.84 -16.34
CA PHE A 107 10.91 -2.96 -15.17
C PHE A 107 9.53 -2.69 -14.55
N PHE A 108 8.53 -2.41 -15.40
CA PHE A 108 7.15 -2.17 -14.98
C PHE A 108 6.57 -3.42 -14.31
N PHE A 109 6.65 -4.58 -14.97
CA PHE A 109 6.06 -5.81 -14.47
C PHE A 109 6.71 -6.27 -13.17
N GLU A 110 8.03 -6.17 -13.07
CA GLU A 110 8.75 -6.47 -11.82
C GLU A 110 8.29 -5.53 -10.68
N GLY A 111 8.18 -4.22 -10.96
CA GLY A 111 7.69 -3.25 -9.99
C GLY A 111 6.23 -3.49 -9.60
N PHE A 112 5.40 -3.91 -10.54
CA PHE A 112 3.99 -4.23 -10.34
C PHE A 112 3.83 -5.47 -9.45
N MET A 113 4.50 -6.58 -9.78
CA MET A 113 4.47 -7.81 -9.00
C MET A 113 4.99 -7.60 -7.57
N LEU A 114 6.09 -6.85 -7.43
CA LEU A 114 6.61 -6.45 -6.12
C LEU A 114 5.59 -5.60 -5.35
N GLY A 115 4.90 -4.69 -6.04
CA GLY A 115 3.83 -3.87 -5.48
C GLY A 115 2.64 -4.70 -4.99
N ILE A 116 2.22 -5.72 -5.75
CA ILE A 116 1.20 -6.68 -5.32
C ILE A 116 1.62 -7.35 -4.02
N ALA A 117 2.81 -7.96 -4.01
CA ALA A 117 3.27 -8.75 -2.87
C ALA A 117 3.50 -7.89 -1.61
N THR A 118 3.99 -6.66 -1.75
CA THR A 118 4.44 -5.84 -0.61
C THR A 118 3.42 -4.80 -0.13
N LYS A 119 2.42 -4.46 -0.95
CA LYS A 119 1.41 -3.45 -0.62
C LYS A 119 0.00 -4.00 -0.65
N TYR A 120 -0.42 -4.51 -1.81
CA TYR A 120 -1.84 -4.87 -2.00
C TYR A 120 -2.20 -6.14 -1.23
N LEU A 121 -1.35 -7.18 -1.29
CA LEU A 121 -1.62 -8.44 -0.60
C LEU A 121 -1.76 -8.25 0.92
N PRO A 122 -0.83 -7.58 1.63
CA PRO A 122 -1.03 -7.33 3.06
C PRO A 122 -2.30 -6.53 3.37
N ILE A 123 -2.63 -5.52 2.57
CA ILE A 123 -3.88 -4.74 2.76
C ILE A 123 -5.10 -5.63 2.62
N LEU A 124 -5.15 -6.48 1.60
CA LEU A 124 -6.27 -7.39 1.36
C LEU A 124 -6.38 -8.46 2.46
N VAL A 125 -5.27 -8.98 2.96
CA VAL A 125 -5.26 -9.94 4.09
C VAL A 125 -5.83 -9.30 5.34
N PHE A 126 -5.37 -8.10 5.71
CA PHE A 126 -5.90 -7.39 6.88
C PHE A 126 -7.35 -6.93 6.69
N LEU A 127 -7.77 -6.59 5.47
CA LEU A 127 -9.16 -6.32 5.16
C LEU A 127 -10.04 -7.55 5.38
N ALA A 128 -9.61 -8.71 4.87
CA ALA A 128 -10.32 -9.98 5.08
C ALA A 128 -10.43 -10.33 6.56
N TYR A 129 -9.32 -10.20 7.30
CA TYR A 129 -9.31 -10.39 8.75
C TYR A 129 -10.29 -9.44 9.46
N VAL A 130 -10.24 -8.14 9.18
CA VAL A 130 -11.14 -7.16 9.81
C VAL A 130 -12.60 -7.43 9.45
N ASN A 131 -12.87 -7.86 8.23
CA ASN A 131 -14.22 -8.23 7.80
C ASN A 131 -14.77 -9.43 8.59
N GLU A 132 -13.94 -10.43 8.89
CA GLU A 132 -14.35 -11.61 9.66
C GLU A 132 -14.41 -11.32 11.17
N ALA A 133 -13.34 -10.76 11.74
CA ALA A 133 -13.22 -10.49 13.17
C ALA A 133 -14.27 -9.47 13.67
N TYR A 134 -14.67 -8.52 12.82
CA TYR A 134 -15.63 -7.47 13.16
C TYR A 134 -16.92 -7.56 12.34
N LYS A 135 -17.34 -8.78 11.95
CA LYS A 135 -18.71 -9.01 11.45
C LYS A 135 -19.76 -8.72 12.53
N PRO A 136 -21.03 -8.42 12.18
CA PRO A 136 -22.05 -8.01 13.15
C PRO A 136 -22.21 -8.94 14.36
N GLU A 137 -22.16 -10.26 14.13
CA GLU A 137 -22.23 -11.29 15.17
C GLU A 137 -21.08 -11.19 16.18
N ASN A 138 -19.86 -10.97 15.68
CA ASN A 138 -18.66 -10.83 16.51
C ASN A 138 -18.62 -9.46 17.20
N LEU A 139 -19.09 -8.40 16.53
CA LEU A 139 -19.23 -7.09 17.15
C LEU A 139 -20.20 -7.13 18.33
N LEU A 140 -21.32 -7.84 18.19
CA LEU A 140 -22.28 -8.04 19.27
C LEU A 140 -21.64 -8.77 20.46
N ARG A 141 -20.87 -9.84 20.19
CA ARG A 141 -20.16 -10.61 21.23
C ARG A 141 -19.06 -9.82 21.94
N LEU A 142 -18.26 -9.07 21.18
CA LEU A 142 -17.08 -8.38 21.69
C LEU A 142 -17.39 -7.01 22.30
N PHE A 143 -18.43 -6.32 21.80
CA PHE A 143 -18.71 -4.93 22.13
C PHE A 143 -20.17 -4.66 22.51
N GLY A 144 -21.06 -5.66 22.45
CA GLY A 144 -22.48 -5.51 22.79
C GLY A 144 -23.30 -4.74 21.75
N ARG A 145 -22.77 -4.55 20.53
CA ARG A 145 -23.44 -3.80 19.45
C ARG A 145 -23.16 -4.39 18.09
N GLU A 146 -24.13 -4.39 17.19
CA GLU A 146 -24.01 -5.02 15.86
C GLU A 146 -23.37 -4.10 14.80
N TYR A 147 -23.18 -2.81 15.11
CA TYR A 147 -22.71 -1.80 14.17
C TYR A 147 -21.58 -0.93 14.74
N LEU A 148 -20.73 -0.41 13.86
CA LEU A 148 -19.67 0.56 14.22
C LEU A 148 -20.23 1.97 14.35
N PHE A 149 -20.97 2.41 13.32
CA PHE A 149 -21.66 3.69 13.27
C PHE A 149 -23.05 3.48 12.71
N ARG A 150 -24.03 4.20 13.25
CA ARG A 150 -25.41 4.27 12.78
C ARG A 150 -25.63 5.66 12.22
N PHE A 151 -25.81 5.77 10.90
CA PHE A 151 -26.12 7.04 10.25
C PHE A 151 -27.57 7.07 9.81
N GLY A 152 -28.33 8.02 10.36
CA GLY A 152 -29.69 8.35 9.92
C GLY A 152 -30.69 7.20 10.02
N ILE A 153 -31.94 7.53 9.68
CA ILE A 153 -33.00 6.56 9.40
C ILE A 153 -33.38 6.84 7.95
N THR A 154 -33.05 5.93 7.04
CA THR A 154 -33.52 6.00 5.66
C THR A 154 -34.48 4.84 5.48
N ASN A 155 -35.76 5.12 5.28
CA ASN A 155 -36.84 4.12 5.18
C ASN A 155 -37.04 3.21 6.42
N GLY A 156 -36.82 3.73 7.63
CA GLY A 156 -37.10 2.99 8.87
C GLY A 156 -35.98 2.05 9.32
N GLU A 157 -35.02 1.72 8.46
CA GLU A 157 -33.85 0.93 8.81
C GLU A 157 -32.59 1.79 8.97
N PRO A 158 -31.79 1.54 10.02
CA PRO A 158 -30.52 2.24 10.21
C PRO A 158 -29.48 1.80 9.19
N VAL A 159 -28.83 2.76 8.52
CA VAL A 159 -27.66 2.46 7.69
C VAL A 159 -26.47 2.18 8.62
N ALA A 160 -26.18 0.90 8.82
CA ALA A 160 -25.05 0.43 9.59
C ALA A 160 -23.77 0.46 8.74
N VAL A 161 -22.74 1.15 9.22
CA VAL A 161 -21.42 1.11 8.59
C VAL A 161 -20.70 -0.16 9.06
N GLY A 162 -20.41 -1.05 8.13
CA GLY A 162 -19.64 -2.28 8.39
C GLY A 162 -18.15 -2.03 8.60
N ALA A 163 -17.47 -3.00 9.20
CA ALA A 163 -16.03 -2.96 9.50
C ALA A 163 -15.15 -2.67 8.27
N SER A 164 -15.47 -3.30 7.15
CA SER A 164 -14.76 -3.13 5.87
C SER A 164 -14.86 -1.70 5.33
N CYS A 165 -16.00 -1.03 5.50
CA CYS A 165 -16.16 0.36 5.08
C CYS A 165 -15.29 1.29 5.95
N TRP A 166 -15.32 1.10 7.28
CA TRP A 166 -14.50 1.88 8.20
C TRP A 166 -12.99 1.63 8.00
N PHE A 167 -12.60 0.40 7.64
CA PHE A 167 -11.23 0.07 7.27
C PHE A 167 -10.75 0.88 6.06
N ILE A 168 -11.53 0.92 4.98
CA ILE A 168 -11.19 1.68 3.77
C ILE A 168 -11.09 3.18 4.07
N VAL A 169 -12.06 3.73 4.80
CA VAL A 169 -12.05 5.14 5.21
C VAL A 169 -10.82 5.45 6.06
N SER A 170 -10.52 4.62 7.06
CA SER A 170 -9.33 4.75 7.91
C SER A 170 -8.05 4.70 7.08
N LEU A 171 -7.98 3.79 6.09
CA LEU A 171 -6.81 3.64 5.23
C LEU A 171 -6.56 4.93 4.42
N LEU A 172 -7.62 5.48 3.82
CA LEU A 172 -7.55 6.75 3.09
C LEU A 172 -7.13 7.90 4.00
N LEU A 173 -7.72 8.01 5.19
CA LEU A 173 -7.38 9.05 6.16
C LEU A 173 -5.90 8.96 6.60
N ILE A 174 -5.38 7.76 6.84
CA ILE A 174 -3.99 7.57 7.23
C ILE A 174 -3.03 7.94 6.09
N TYR A 175 -3.33 7.53 4.85
CA TYR A 175 -2.51 7.95 3.70
C TYR A 175 -2.57 9.45 3.45
N LEU A 176 -3.74 10.07 3.61
CA LEU A 176 -3.92 11.52 3.47
C LEU A 176 -3.20 12.29 4.57
N GLY A 177 -3.35 11.86 5.83
CA GLY A 177 -2.62 12.42 6.97
C GLY A 177 -1.11 12.32 6.79
N TRP A 178 -0.62 11.19 6.27
CA TRP A 178 0.80 11.04 5.93
C TRP A 178 1.28 12.00 4.84
N PHE A 179 0.47 12.20 3.79
CA PHE A 179 0.79 13.13 2.71
C PHE A 179 0.89 14.58 3.24
N VAL A 180 -0.07 14.99 4.07
CA VAL A 180 -0.08 16.31 4.72
C VAL A 180 1.11 16.46 5.64
N ALA A 181 1.38 15.48 6.52
CA ALA A 181 2.51 15.51 7.44
C ALA A 181 3.85 15.66 6.70
N LYS A 182 4.05 14.92 5.60
CA LYS A 182 5.26 15.05 4.77
C LYS A 182 5.41 16.45 4.17
N LYS A 183 4.31 17.05 3.69
CA LYS A 183 4.30 18.40 3.08
C LYS A 183 4.60 19.49 4.11
N VAL A 184 4.03 19.39 5.31
CA VAL A 184 4.28 20.34 6.40
C VAL A 184 5.72 20.23 6.88
N PHE A 185 6.20 19.01 7.12
CA PHE A 185 7.56 18.77 7.60
C PHE A 185 8.64 19.23 6.60
N SER A 186 8.41 19.05 5.30
CA SER A 186 9.35 19.53 4.28
C SER A 186 9.43 21.05 4.21
N ARG A 187 8.31 21.77 4.45
CA ARG A 187 8.29 23.23 4.53
C ARG A 187 9.06 23.72 5.76
N TYR A 188 8.79 23.13 6.91
CA TYR A 188 9.49 23.47 8.16
C TYR A 188 11.01 23.27 8.06
N ILE A 189 11.46 22.17 7.46
CA ILE A 189 12.90 21.93 7.23
C ILE A 189 13.51 22.94 6.27
N ALA A 190 12.78 23.32 5.21
CA ALA A 190 13.27 24.30 4.23
C ALA A 190 13.45 25.69 4.87
N GLU A 191 12.49 26.12 5.68
CA GLU A 191 12.55 27.37 6.45
C GLU A 191 13.71 27.36 7.46
N ARG A 192 13.88 26.26 8.20
CA ARG A 192 14.99 26.11 9.14
C ARG A 192 16.36 26.15 8.44
N ARG A 193 16.50 25.53 7.26
CA ARG A 193 17.74 25.60 6.46
C ARG A 193 18.03 27.00 5.96
N LYS A 194 17.01 27.77 5.58
CA LYS A 194 17.16 29.15 5.12
C LYS A 194 17.63 30.05 6.27
N SER A 195 16.98 29.96 7.43
CA SER A 195 17.38 30.67 8.66
C SER A 195 18.82 30.38 9.09
N ILE A 196 19.27 29.11 9.03
CA ILE A 196 20.66 28.76 9.36
C ILE A 196 21.63 29.38 8.35
N LYS A 197 21.32 29.35 7.05
CA LYS A 197 22.17 29.94 6.01
C LYS A 197 22.33 31.45 6.17
N ASP A 198 21.25 32.14 6.51
CA ASP A 198 21.23 33.60 6.72
C ASP A 198 21.99 34.01 8.00
N SER A 199 22.12 33.11 8.99
CA SER A 199 22.91 33.34 10.21
C SER A 199 24.42 33.07 10.11
N VAL A 200 24.87 32.29 9.10
CA VAL A 200 26.27 31.86 8.96
C VAL A 200 27.05 32.71 7.94
N LEU A 201 26.36 33.45 7.08
CA LEU A 201 26.93 34.43 6.15
C LEU A 201 26.31 35.80 6.41
N PRO A 202 26.76 36.54 7.44
CA PRO A 202 26.48 37.97 7.48
C PRO A 202 27.22 38.64 6.32
N ALA A 203 26.51 39.52 5.62
CA ALA A 203 27.01 40.34 4.51
C ALA A 203 28.17 41.25 4.95
#